data_AF-T0TDD1-F1
#
_entry.id   AF-T0TDD1-F1
#
_cell.length_a   1.000
_cell.length_b   1.000
_cell.length_c   1.000
_cell.angle_alpha   90.00
_cell.angle_beta   90.00
_cell.angle_gamma   90.00
#
_symmetry.space_group_name_H-M   'P 1'
#
loop_
_entity.id
_entity.type
_entity.pdbx_description
1 polymer ?
#
loop_
_entity_poly.entity_id
_entity_poly.type
_entity_poly.pdbx_seq_one_letter_code
_entity_poly.pdbx_strand_id
1 'polypeptide(L)'
;MTLVFVGSYAYNQVGYKLSVSNVEKIAYQNAGVTKSKVVSQTLMKSREGLLATYKIRFETASKRFVYTINASTGSIIDRRYKVK
;
A
#
# COMPACT_ATOMS: atom_id res chain seq x y z
N MET A 1 -19.85 3.75 -8.97
CA MET A 1 -18.67 4.09 -8.15
C MET A 1 -18.58 3.07 -7.03
N THR A 2 -17.99 1.90 -7.30
CA THR A 2 -18.13 0.75 -6.39
C THR A 2 -17.10 0.86 -5.27
N LEU A 3 -17.55 1.20 -4.06
CA LEU A 3 -16.80 0.95 -2.83
C LEU A 3 -16.62 -0.56 -2.72
N VAL A 4 -15.40 -1.04 -2.92
CA VAL A 4 -15.04 -2.42 -2.60
C VAL A 4 -14.39 -2.39 -1.22
N PHE A 5 -15.20 -2.56 -0.18
CA PHE A 5 -14.72 -3.05 1.10
C PHE A 5 -14.32 -4.52 0.91
N VAL A 6 -13.07 -4.77 0.52
CA VAL A 6 -12.45 -6.10 0.71
C VAL A 6 -11.93 -6.07 2.14
N GLY A 7 -12.63 -6.66 3.10
CA GLY A 7 -12.73 -8.11 3.20
C GLY A 7 -11.72 -8.53 4.26
N SER A 8 -12.25 -8.96 5.40
CA SER A 8 -11.60 -9.34 6.64
C SER A 8 -10.43 -10.32 6.45
N TYR A 9 -9.25 -10.02 6.99
CA TYR A 9 -8.18 -11.01 7.16
C TYR A 9 -7.60 -10.92 8.58
N ALA A 10 -8.15 -11.76 9.46
CA ALA A 10 -7.52 -12.10 10.71
C ALA A 10 -6.36 -13.07 10.41
N TYR A 11 -5.12 -12.59 10.52
CA TYR A 11 -3.96 -13.47 10.67
C TYR A 11 -3.08 -12.91 11.80
N ASN A 12 -2.86 -13.71 12.83
CA ASN A 12 -2.16 -13.32 14.04
C ASN A 12 -0.65 -13.50 13.83
N GLN A 13 0.03 -12.39 13.53
CA GLN A 13 1.47 -12.16 13.70
C GLN A 13 1.58 -10.67 14.08
N VAL A 14 1.82 -10.38 15.35
CA VAL A 14 1.63 -9.06 16.00
C VAL A 14 1.94 -7.86 15.08
N GLY A 15 0.90 -7.21 14.55
CA GLY A 15 0.98 -6.01 13.71
C GLY A 15 0.96 -6.20 12.18
N TYR A 16 1.43 -7.32 11.62
CA TYR A 16 1.53 -7.53 10.17
C TYR A 16 0.58 -8.63 9.68
N LYS A 17 -0.67 -8.24 9.41
CA LYS A 17 -1.72 -9.15 8.89
C LYS A 17 -1.81 -9.15 7.36
N LEU A 18 -1.38 -8.07 6.71
CA LEU A 18 -1.33 -7.96 5.25
C LEU A 18 -0.04 -8.53 4.67
N SER A 19 -0.20 -9.30 3.60
CA SER A 19 0.90 -9.66 2.70
C SER A 19 1.36 -8.46 1.88
N VAL A 20 2.62 -8.48 1.43
CA VAL A 20 3.19 -7.46 0.54
C VAL A 20 2.36 -7.30 -0.74
N SER A 21 1.88 -8.42 -1.31
CA SER A 21 1.03 -8.40 -2.50
C SER A 21 -0.31 -7.68 -2.26
N ASN A 22 -0.92 -7.84 -1.08
CA ASN A 22 -2.14 -7.12 -0.73
C ASN A 22 -1.89 -5.60 -0.62
N VAL A 23 -0.76 -5.19 -0.06
CA VAL A 23 -0.35 -3.79 0.05
C VAL A 23 -0.15 -3.17 -1.33
N GLU A 24 0.57 -3.86 -2.22
CA GLU A 24 0.74 -3.45 -3.62
C GLU A 24 -0.62 -3.26 -4.30
N LYS A 25 -1.52 -4.23 -4.18
CA LYS A 25 -2.86 -4.18 -4.77
C LYS A 25 -3.66 -2.98 -4.27
N ILE A 26 -3.67 -2.71 -2.97
CA ILE A 26 -4.35 -1.56 -2.39
C ILE A 26 -3.77 -0.25 -2.94
N ALA A 27 -2.45 -0.12 -2.99
CA ALA A 27 -1.79 1.10 -3.46
C ALA A 27 -2.05 1.35 -4.95
N TYR A 28 -1.99 0.31 -5.79
CA TYR A 28 -2.25 0.38 -7.22
C TYR A 28 -3.71 0.69 -7.54
N GLN A 29 -4.64 0.03 -6.84
CA GLN A 29 -6.07 0.30 -6.98
C GLN A 29 -6.41 1.73 -6.53
N ASN A 30 -5.86 2.21 -5.41
CA ASN A 30 -6.11 3.58 -4.95
C ASN A 30 -5.53 4.62 -5.91
N ALA A 31 -4.37 4.35 -6.51
CA ALA A 31 -3.74 5.24 -7.48
C ALA A 31 -4.36 5.19 -8.88
N GLY A 32 -5.25 4.22 -9.16
CA GLY A 32 -5.74 3.97 -10.53
C GLY A 32 -4.65 3.52 -11.50
N VAL A 33 -3.59 2.88 -10.99
CA VAL A 33 -2.43 2.45 -11.78
C VAL A 33 -2.45 0.93 -11.93
N THR A 34 -2.33 0.45 -13.16
CA THR A 34 -2.14 -0.98 -13.42
C THR A 34 -0.69 -1.38 -13.15
N LYS A 35 -0.44 -2.60 -12.68
CA LYS A 35 0.92 -3.11 -12.42
C LYS A 35 1.84 -2.98 -13.65
N SER A 36 1.29 -3.09 -14.86
CA SER A 36 2.01 -2.89 -16.13
C SER A 36 2.56 -1.48 -16.34
N LYS A 37 2.00 -0.46 -15.69
CA LYS A 37 2.47 0.93 -15.77
C LYS A 37 3.52 1.29 -14.72
N VAL A 38 3.79 0.37 -13.79
CA VAL A 38 4.78 0.58 -12.72
C VAL A 38 6.15 0.28 -13.30
N VAL A 39 7.01 1.31 -13.36
CA VAL A 39 8.38 1.19 -13.88
C VAL A 39 9.38 0.83 -12.78
N SER A 40 9.08 1.20 -11.54
CA SER A 40 9.90 0.89 -10.37
C SER A 40 9.04 0.86 -9.12
N GLN A 41 9.39 -0.03 -8.19
CA GLN A 41 8.73 -0.14 -6.90
C GLN A 41 9.72 -0.42 -5.77
N THR A 42 9.42 0.08 -4.59
CA THR A 42 10.15 -0.17 -3.34
C THR A 42 9.13 -0.30 -2.22
N LEU A 43 9.29 -1.33 -1.39
CA LEU A 43 8.45 -1.55 -0.24
C LEU A 43 9.30 -1.68 1.02
N MET A 44 8.95 -0.88 2.03
CA MET A 44 9.61 -0.88 3.33
C MET A 44 8.58 -1.25 4.40
N LYS A 45 8.99 -2.08 5.35
CA LYS A 45 8.20 -2.38 6.54
C LYS A 45 8.69 -1.48 7.67
N SER A 46 7.77 -0.82 8.38
CA SER A 46 8.11 -0.03 9.56
C SER A 46 7.18 -0.39 10.71
N ARG A 47 7.74 -0.56 11.90
CA ARG A 47 6.98 -0.84 13.12
C ARG A 47 7.38 0.17 14.19
N GLU A 48 6.40 0.93 14.64
CA GLU A 48 6.52 1.86 15.76
C GLU A 48 5.61 1.34 16.89
N GLY A 49 6.22 0.63 17.84
CA GLY A 49 5.50 -0.02 18.95
C GLY A 49 4.45 -1.03 18.47
N LEU A 50 3.17 -0.71 18.72
CA LEU A 50 2.03 -1.51 18.30
C LEU A 50 1.55 -1.21 16.87
N LEU A 51 2.04 -0.12 16.25
CA LEU A 51 1.67 0.27 14.91
C LEU A 51 2.68 -0.29 13.90
N ALA A 52 2.25 -1.29 13.14
CA ALA A 52 2.98 -1.80 11.99
C ALA A 52 2.41 -1.20 10.70
N THR A 53 3.32 -0.76 9.82
CA THR A 53 2.98 -0.09 8.56
C THR A 53 3.86 -0.60 7.43
N TYR A 54 3.29 -0.54 6.23
CA TYR A 54 4.00 -0.72 4.99
C TYR A 54 4.11 0.62 4.28
N LYS A 55 5.32 1.01 3.91
CA LYS A 55 5.56 2.14 3.04
C LYS A 55 5.89 1.62 1.65
N ILE A 56 4.96 1.74 0.72
CA ILE A 56 5.17 1.40 -0.68
C ILE A 56 5.38 2.69 -1.48
N ARG A 57 6.44 2.69 -2.27
CA ARG A 57 6.76 3.73 -3.21
C ARG A 57 6.85 3.10 -4.58
N PHE A 58 6.14 3.66 -5.54
CA PHE A 58 6.22 3.20 -6.91
C PHE A 58 6.20 4.37 -7.88
N GLU A 59 6.81 4.15 -9.03
CA GLU A 59 6.90 5.14 -10.09
C GLU A 59 6.23 4.63 -11.35
N THR A 60 5.67 5.57 -12.09
CA THR A 60 5.18 5.41 -13.46
C THR A 60 6.04 6.26 -14.38
N ALA A 61 5.74 6.26 -15.68
CA ALA A 61 6.42 7.11 -16.66
C ALA A 61 6.41 8.61 -16.27
N SER A 62 5.31 9.10 -15.67
CA SER A 62 5.11 10.53 -15.41
C SER A 62 4.91 10.90 -13.94
N LYS A 63 4.63 9.94 -13.06
CA LYS A 63 4.28 10.21 -11.65
C LYS A 63 4.98 9.25 -10.71
N ARG A 64 5.36 9.75 -9.53
CA ARG A 64 5.82 8.97 -8.38
C ARG A 64 4.76 8.98 -7.30
N PHE A 65 4.51 7.83 -6.71
CA PHE A 65 3.54 7.62 -5.65
C PHE A 65 4.22 7.10 -4.40
N VAL A 66 3.74 7.54 -3.24
CA VAL A 66 4.16 7.06 -1.92
C VAL A 66 2.90 6.83 -1.11
N TYR A 67 2.76 5.61 -0.60
CA TYR A 67 1.67 5.21 0.27
C TYR A 67 2.22 4.65 1.57
N THR A 68 1.62 5.04 2.68
CA THR A 68 1.79 4.43 3.99
C THR A 68 0.50 3.69 4.33
N ILE A 69 0.58 2.38 4.50
CA ILE A 69 -0.58 1.50 4.69
C ILE A 69 -0.43 0.79 6.03
N ASN A 70 -1.49 0.77 6.82
CA ASN A 70 -1.54 0.02 8.07
C ASN A 70 -1.41 -1.48 7.76
N ALA A 71 -0.39 -2.13 8.34
CA ALA A 71 -0.06 -3.50 8.04
C ALA A 71 -1.05 -4.52 8.65
N SER A 72 -1.92 -4.08 9.56
CA SER A 72 -2.97 -4.90 10.16
C SER A 72 -4.32 -4.78 9.46
N THR A 73 -4.71 -3.56 9.06
CA THR A 73 -6.06 -3.29 8.54
C THR A 73 -6.10 -3.05 7.02
N GLY A 74 -4.96 -2.72 6.41
CA GLY A 74 -4.90 -2.28 5.01
C GLY A 74 -5.36 -0.83 4.80
N SER A 75 -5.67 -0.10 5.87
CA SER A 75 -6.05 1.31 5.79
C SER A 75 -4.89 2.16 5.29
N ILE A 76 -5.15 3.06 4.35
CA ILE A 76 -4.16 4.04 3.88
C ILE A 76 -4.03 5.14 4.93
N ILE A 77 -2.88 5.23 5.58
CA ILE A 77 -2.55 6.23 6.60
C ILE A 77 -2.10 7.53 5.94
N ASP A 78 -1.24 7.44 4.93
CA ASP A 78 -0.76 8.59 4.17
C ASP A 78 -0.65 8.23 2.68
N ARG A 79 -0.92 9.21 1.83
CA ARG A 79 -0.74 9.09 0.38
C ARG A 79 -0.21 10.40 -0.19
N ARG A 80 0.85 10.29 -1.00
CA ARG A 80 1.47 11.42 -1.68
C ARG A 80 1.81 11.05 -3.10
N TYR A 81 1.70 12.01 -4.01
CA TYR A 81 2.18 11.85 -5.38
C TYR A 81 3.00 13.07 -5.79
N LYS A 82 3.94 12.83 -6.71
CA LYS A 82 4.75 13.88 -7.35
C LYS A 82 4.75 13.63 -8.85
N VAL A 83 4.41 14.65 -9.63
CA VAL A 83 4.57 14.64 -11.09
C VAL A 83 6.04 14.86 -11.39
N LYS A 84 6.58 14.10 -12.35
CA LYS A 84 7.96 14.26 -12.82
C LYS A 84 8.11 15.51 -13.67
#